data_AF-A0A7S3ZLB6-F1
#
_entry.id   AF-A0A7S3ZLB6-F1
#
_cell.length_a   1.000
_cell.length_b   1.000
_cell.length_c   1.000
_cell.angle_alpha   90.00
_cell.angle_beta   90.00
_cell.angle_gamma   90.00
#
_symmetry.space_group_name_H-M   'P 1'
#
loop_
_entity.id
_entity.type
_entity.pdbx_description
1 polymer ?
#
loop_
_entity_poly.entity_id
_entity_poly.type
_entity_poly.pdbx_seq_one_letter_code
_entity_poly.pdbx_strand_id
1 'polypeptide(L)'
;MRNPAVADSDVAEVVVFCKGEVVRAEERSPSMYSSIDLVADKVARKLRKVKERREGKRNKPQLKMSLGEMLEDPVEMEPEVFDATSLIRRKTHAMPAQSLSDAMICMDGLDHDFYMFTNEETGKINVMYKRKEGGLGLIEPEN
;
A
#
# COMPACT_ATOMS: atom_id res chain seq x y z
N MET A 1 13.76 28.87 12.61
CA MET A 1 12.72 29.34 13.55
C MET A 1 12.18 28.13 14.28
N ARG A 2 12.44 27.99 15.58
CA ARG A 2 12.02 26.85 16.41
C ARG A 2 10.61 27.15 16.92
N ASN A 3 9.61 26.39 16.48
CA ASN A 3 8.23 26.55 16.92
C ASN A 3 8.04 25.78 18.25
N PRO A 4 7.90 26.45 19.41
CA PRO A 4 7.86 25.79 20.71
C PRO A 4 6.60 24.94 20.96
N ALA A 5 5.61 24.99 20.06
CA ALA A 5 4.41 24.16 20.13
C ALA A 5 4.62 22.72 19.59
N VAL A 6 5.75 22.44 18.94
CA VAL A 6 6.09 21.10 18.41
C VAL A 6 7.29 20.57 19.18
N ALA A 7 7.07 19.57 20.05
CA ALA A 7 8.12 18.98 20.88
C ALA A 7 9.24 18.32 20.06
N ASP A 8 8.90 17.79 18.87
CA ASP A 8 9.83 17.12 17.95
C ASP A 8 10.06 17.95 16.69
N SER A 9 10.86 19.02 16.82
CA SER A 9 11.13 19.96 15.72
C SER A 9 12.11 19.41 14.67
N ASP A 10 12.98 18.49 15.06
CA ASP A 10 14.13 18.11 14.25
C ASP A 10 13.83 16.77 13.56
N VAL A 11 13.76 16.81 12.24
CA VAL A 11 13.38 15.67 11.40
C VAL A 11 14.59 15.18 10.63
N ALA A 12 14.88 13.89 10.75
CA ALA A 12 15.87 13.22 9.93
C ALA A 12 15.16 12.27 8.95
N GLU A 13 15.54 12.34 7.67
CA GLU A 13 15.02 11.47 6.63
C GLU A 13 16.20 10.80 5.90
N VAL A 14 16.13 9.47 5.76
CA VAL A 14 17.13 8.68 5.05
C VAL A 14 16.46 7.76 4.04
N VAL A 15 16.95 7.81 2.80
CA VAL A 15 16.57 6.91 1.71
C VAL A 15 17.80 6.11 1.28
N VAL A 16 17.73 4.80 1.43
CA VAL A 16 18.79 3.87 1.03
C VAL A 16 18.33 3.08 -0.19
N PHE A 17 19.11 3.15 -1.26
CA PHE A 17 18.90 2.34 -2.46
C PHE A 17 19.69 1.03 -2.34
N CYS A 18 19.00 -0.09 -2.17
CA CYS A 18 19.57 -1.42 -2.23
C CYS A 18 19.21 -2.09 -3.56
N LYS A 19 20.00 -3.07 -4.01
CA LYS A 19 19.82 -3.78 -5.29
C LYS A 19 18.42 -4.43 -5.38
N GLY A 20 17.45 -3.69 -5.90
CA GLY A 20 16.06 -4.09 -6.11
C GLY A 20 15.07 -3.72 -5.00
N GLU A 21 15.50 -3.06 -3.92
CA GLU A 21 14.60 -2.63 -2.83
C GLU A 21 15.03 -1.24 -2.31
N VAL A 22 14.06 -0.34 -2.12
CA VAL A 22 14.27 1.01 -1.59
C VAL A 22 13.81 1.04 -0.14
N VAL A 23 14.68 1.50 0.76
CA VAL A 23 14.37 1.60 2.19
C VAL A 23 14.35 3.07 2.60
N ARG A 24 13.18 3.55 3.00
CA ARG A 24 12.99 4.90 3.53
C ARG A 24 12.73 4.86 5.04
N ALA A 25 13.34 5.76 5.79
CA ALA A 25 13.08 5.94 7.22
C ALA A 25 13.08 7.44 7.55
N GLU A 26 12.07 7.85 8.32
CA GLU A 26 11.93 9.18 8.90
C GLU A 26 11.77 9.02 10.41
N GLU A 27 12.44 9.87 11.17
CA GLU A 27 12.21 10.05 12.61
C GLU A 27 12.25 11.53 12.99
N ARG A 28 11.49 11.84 14.04
CA ARG A 28 11.36 13.19 14.60
C ARG A 28 11.80 13.15 16.05
N SER A 29 12.59 14.13 16.48
CA SER A 29 13.03 14.22 17.87
C SER A 29 13.28 15.68 18.27
N PRO A 30 13.45 15.94 19.59
CA PRO A 30 13.73 17.28 20.09
C PRO A 30 15.14 17.81 19.77
N SER A 31 16.04 16.92 19.33
CA SER A 31 17.45 17.18 19.04
C SER A 31 17.88 16.45 17.76
N MET A 32 18.55 17.17 16.86
CA MET A 32 19.13 16.65 15.62
C MET A 32 19.93 15.35 15.81
N TYR A 33 20.80 15.27 16.82
CA TYR A 33 21.62 14.08 17.06
C TYR A 33 20.76 12.86 17.43
N SER A 34 19.72 13.07 18.24
CA SER A 34 18.78 12.01 18.60
C SER A 34 17.97 11.53 17.39
N SER A 35 17.55 12.45 16.49
CA SER A 35 16.87 12.06 15.25
C SER A 35 17.79 11.20 14.37
N ILE A 36 19.08 11.50 14.29
CA ILE A 36 20.05 10.72 13.50
C ILE A 36 20.20 9.31 14.08
N ASP A 37 20.38 9.18 15.39
CA ASP A 37 20.56 7.88 16.06
C ASP A 37 19.31 7.00 15.88
N LEU A 38 18.11 7.58 16.08
CA LEU A 38 16.85 6.86 15.91
C LEU A 38 16.59 6.43 14.46
N VAL A 39 16.88 7.30 13.48
CA VAL A 39 16.80 6.90 12.07
C VAL A 39 17.81 5.81 11.75
N ALA A 40 19.03 5.89 12.26
CA ALA A 40 20.06 4.87 12.02
C ALA A 40 19.61 3.48 12.52
N ASP A 41 19.06 3.40 13.73
CA ASP A 41 18.50 2.16 14.29
C ASP A 41 17.30 1.63 13.49
N LYS A 42 16.43 2.53 13.01
CA LYS A 42 15.28 2.18 12.17
C LYS A 42 15.71 1.65 10.80
N VAL A 43 16.69 2.29 10.17
CA VAL A 43 17.27 1.85 8.90
C VAL A 43 17.96 0.50 9.07
N ALA A 44 18.76 0.30 10.12
CA ALA A 44 19.45 -0.97 10.40
C ALA A 44 18.45 -2.13 10.56
N ARG A 45 17.37 -1.93 11.30
CA ARG A 45 16.28 -2.94 11.44
C ARG A 45 15.61 -3.26 10.11
N LYS A 46 15.28 -2.25 9.31
CA LYS A 46 14.69 -2.45 7.97
C LYS A 46 15.64 -3.21 7.05
N LEU A 47 16.92 -2.85 7.01
CA LEU A 47 17.93 -3.54 6.21
C LEU A 47 18.12 -5.00 6.62
N ARG A 48 18.05 -5.32 7.92
CA ARG A 48 18.09 -6.71 8.39
C ARG A 48 16.90 -7.52 7.86
N LYS A 49 15.69 -6.99 7.93
CA LYS A 49 14.47 -7.63 7.40
C LYS A 49 14.57 -7.88 5.89
N VAL A 50 15.11 -6.92 5.15
CA VAL A 50 15.39 -7.03 3.70
C VAL A 50 16.40 -8.14 3.43
N LYS A 51 17.49 -8.18 4.20
CA LYS A 51 18.52 -9.24 4.08
C LYS A 51 17.92 -10.63 4.35
N GLU A 52 17.18 -10.80 5.44
CA GLU A 52 16.54 -12.07 5.81
C GLU A 52 15.52 -12.53 4.76
N ARG A 53 14.70 -11.62 4.21
CA ARG A 53 13.78 -11.93 3.10
C ARG A 53 14.53 -12.38 1.85
N ARG A 54 15.66 -11.74 1.53
CA ARG A 54 16.48 -12.09 0.37
C ARG A 54 17.17 -13.43 0.53
N GLU A 55 17.67 -13.73 1.73
CA GLU A 55 18.28 -15.03 2.06
C GLU A 55 17.22 -16.15 2.11
N GLY A 56 16.04 -15.88 2.66
CA GLY A 56 14.91 -16.83 2.67
C GLY A 56 14.38 -17.17 1.27
N LYS A 57 14.47 -16.24 0.30
CA LYS A 57 14.18 -16.52 -1.12
C LYS A 57 15.28 -17.35 -1.80
N ARG A 58 16.53 -17.27 -1.32
CA ARG A 58 17.65 -18.09 -1.83
C ARG A 58 17.68 -19.50 -1.24
N ASN A 59 17.15 -19.69 -0.03
CA ASN A 59 17.24 -20.94 0.74
C ASN A 59 15.96 -21.80 0.78
N LYS A 60 14.96 -21.59 -0.09
CA LYS A 60 13.83 -22.53 -0.20
C LYS A 60 14.09 -23.61 -1.26
N PRO A 61 14.52 -24.83 -0.88
CA PRO A 61 14.20 -26.00 -1.71
C PRO A 61 12.67 -26.17 -1.69
N GLN A 62 12.08 -26.43 -2.85
CA GLN A 62 10.65 -26.66 -3.00
C GLN A 62 10.26 -27.95 -2.25
N LEU A 63 9.79 -27.86 -1.00
CA LEU A 63 9.11 -28.98 -0.34
C LEU A 63 7.73 -28.56 0.18
N LYS A 64 6.74 -29.05 -0.57
CA LYS A 64 5.39 -29.53 -0.19
C LYS A 64 4.85 -29.10 1.18
N MET A 65 3.83 -28.25 1.11
CA MET A 65 2.56 -28.28 1.84
C MET A 65 2.42 -29.29 2.99
N SER A 66 2.26 -28.77 4.21
CA SER A 66 1.38 -29.37 5.22
C SER A 66 0.65 -28.26 5.97
N LEU A 67 -0.67 -28.40 5.90
CA LEU A 67 -1.72 -27.64 6.55
C LEU A 67 -1.68 -27.88 8.07
N GLY A 68 -1.73 -26.80 8.85
CA GLY A 68 -2.03 -26.84 10.28
C GLY A 68 -0.84 -26.52 11.17
N GLU A 69 -0.74 -25.25 11.60
CA GLU A 69 -0.60 -24.89 13.02
C GLU A 69 -0.48 -23.37 13.19
N MET A 70 -1.12 -22.88 14.27
CA MET A 70 -0.92 -21.59 14.96
C MET A 70 -1.63 -20.39 14.32
N LEU A 71 -2.90 -20.09 14.66
CA LEU A 71 -3.38 -19.43 15.90
C LEU A 71 -2.71 -18.07 16.19
N GLU A 72 -3.47 -17.03 15.81
CA GLU A 72 -3.66 -15.70 16.44
C GLU A 72 -2.49 -15.01 17.15
N ASP A 73 -1.95 -14.00 16.46
CA ASP A 73 -1.69 -12.67 17.05
C ASP A 73 -2.48 -11.65 16.20
N PRO A 74 -3.20 -10.67 16.79
CA PRO A 74 -3.83 -9.61 16.01
C PRO A 74 -2.71 -8.69 15.51
N VAL A 75 -2.19 -8.98 14.32
CA VAL A 75 -1.25 -8.08 13.64
C VAL A 75 -2.03 -6.82 13.31
N GLU A 76 -1.79 -5.75 14.07
CA GLU A 76 -2.12 -4.39 13.65
C GLU A 76 -1.54 -4.22 12.24
N MET A 77 -2.44 -4.25 11.26
CA MET A 77 -2.12 -4.13 9.87
C MET A 77 -1.83 -2.65 9.62
N GLU A 78 -0.65 -2.19 10.06
CA GLU A 78 -0.11 -0.90 9.64
C GLU A 78 -0.11 -0.91 8.11
N PRO A 79 -0.76 0.07 7.45
CA PRO A 79 -0.90 0.06 6.00
C PRO A 79 0.50 0.01 5.40
N GLU A 80 0.78 -1.08 4.67
CA GLU A 80 2.01 -1.22 3.91
C GLU A 80 2.19 0.05 3.09
N VAL A 81 3.22 0.81 3.41
CA VAL A 81 3.56 2.04 2.72
C VAL A 81 4.05 1.64 1.33
N PHE A 82 3.10 1.51 0.39
CA PHE A 82 3.37 1.26 -1.01
C PHE A 82 4.11 2.48 -1.57
N ASP A 83 5.35 2.23 -1.99
CA ASP A 83 6.20 3.15 -2.73
C ASP A 83 5.43 3.69 -3.95
N ALA A 84 5.15 4.99 -3.95
CA ALA A 84 4.33 5.69 -4.95
C ALA A 84 4.97 5.73 -6.36
N THR A 85 6.10 5.07 -6.59
CA THR A 85 6.75 5.04 -7.92
C THR A 85 7.18 3.67 -8.44
N SER A 86 7.14 2.58 -7.66
CA SER A 86 7.86 1.35 -8.06
C SER A 86 7.04 0.05 -8.22
N LEU A 87 5.71 0.09 -8.19
CA LEU A 87 4.94 -1.12 -8.54
C LEU A 87 3.54 -0.82 -9.10
N ILE A 88 3.48 -0.28 -10.31
CA ILE A 88 2.20 -0.24 -11.04
C ILE A 88 1.85 -1.69 -11.43
N ARG A 89 1.00 -2.34 -10.62
CA ARG A 89 0.42 -3.63 -10.95
C ARG A 89 -0.60 -3.44 -12.06
N ARG A 90 -0.21 -3.77 -13.30
CA ARG A 90 -1.14 -3.74 -14.45
C ARG A 90 -2.09 -4.94 -14.37
N LYS A 91 -3.37 -4.67 -14.11
CA LYS A 91 -4.46 -5.65 -14.25
C LYS A 91 -5.26 -5.29 -15.49
N THR A 92 -5.20 -6.14 -16.50
CA THR A 92 -6.08 -6.02 -17.67
C THR A 92 -7.41 -6.68 -17.32
N HIS A 93 -8.52 -5.97 -17.47
CA HIS A 93 -9.85 -6.50 -17.26
C HIS A 93 -10.66 -6.36 -18.55
N ALA A 94 -11.36 -7.42 -18.94
CA ALA A 94 -12.38 -7.31 -19.98
C ALA A 94 -13.53 -6.49 -19.41
N MET A 95 -14.00 -5.49 -20.16
CA MET A 95 -15.09 -4.60 -19.79
C MET A 95 -16.31 -4.85 -20.70
N PRO A 96 -17.08 -5.91 -20.45
CA PRO A 96 -18.37 -6.08 -21.11
C PRO A 96 -19.29 -4.92 -20.75
N ALA A 97 -20.25 -4.62 -21.64
CA ALA A 97 -21.34 -3.70 -21.31
C ALA A 97 -22.18 -4.30 -20.17
N GLN A 98 -22.44 -3.53 -19.13
CA GLN A 98 -23.18 -3.94 -17.94
C GLN A 98 -24.12 -2.83 -17.46
N SER A 99 -25.20 -3.23 -16.81
CA SER A 99 -26.14 -2.32 -16.15
C SER A 99 -25.56 -1.75 -14.86
N LEU A 100 -26.10 -0.62 -14.40
CA LEU A 100 -25.69 0.00 -13.13
C LEU A 100 -25.91 -0.93 -11.93
N SER A 101 -26.99 -1.70 -11.91
CA SER A 101 -27.30 -2.66 -10.85
C SER A 101 -26.29 -3.81 -10.80
N ASP A 102 -25.89 -4.34 -11.95
CA ASP A 102 -24.92 -5.44 -12.00
C ASP A 102 -23.53 -4.97 -11.56
N ALA A 103 -23.16 -3.75 -11.95
CA ALA A 103 -21.93 -3.12 -11.51
C ALA A 103 -21.88 -2.94 -9.98
N MET A 104 -23.02 -2.69 -9.32
CA MET A 104 -23.09 -2.61 -7.85
C MET A 104 -22.77 -3.96 -7.19
N ILE A 105 -23.33 -5.04 -7.74
CA ILE A 105 -23.07 -6.40 -7.23
C ILE A 105 -21.59 -6.77 -7.43
N CYS A 106 -21.02 -6.44 -8.59
CA CYS A 106 -19.60 -6.66 -8.85
C CYS A 106 -18.70 -5.83 -7.92
N MET A 107 -19.09 -4.59 -7.59
CA MET A 107 -18.37 -3.72 -6.67
C MET A 107 -18.29 -4.33 -5.25
N ASP A 108 -19.36 -4.97 -4.78
CA ASP A 108 -19.39 -5.61 -3.46
C ASP A 108 -18.60 -6.93 -3.41
N GLY A 109 -18.46 -7.61 -4.54
CA GLY A 109 -17.67 -8.84 -4.67
C GLY A 109 -16.16 -8.63 -4.91
N LEU A 110 -15.73 -7.39 -5.13
CA LEU A 110 -14.33 -7.04 -5.40
C LEU A 110 -13.68 -6.39 -4.16
N ASP A 111 -12.46 -6.83 -3.84
CA ASP A 111 -11.63 -6.26 -2.77
C ASP A 111 -10.94 -4.95 -3.19
N HIS A 112 -11.67 -4.06 -3.88
CA HIS A 112 -11.18 -2.78 -4.41
C HIS A 112 -12.21 -1.66 -4.22
N ASP A 113 -11.73 -0.42 -4.06
CA ASP A 113 -12.57 0.77 -3.80
C ASP A 113 -13.16 1.42 -5.05
N PHE A 114 -12.83 0.90 -6.23
CA PHE A 114 -13.36 1.35 -7.52
C PHE A 114 -13.64 0.17 -8.46
N TYR A 115 -14.67 0.35 -9.30
CA TYR A 115 -15.05 -0.57 -10.36
C TYR A 115 -15.28 0.20 -11.65
N MET A 116 -14.66 -0.25 -12.74
CA MET A 116 -14.79 0.36 -14.07
C MET A 116 -15.54 -0.58 -14.99
N PHE A 117 -16.57 -0.07 -15.65
CA PHE A 117 -17.43 -0.84 -16.55
C PHE A 117 -17.89 0.03 -17.71
N THR A 118 -18.39 -0.60 -18.76
CA THR A 118 -19.06 0.09 -19.85
C THR A 118 -20.56 0.07 -19.56
N ASN A 119 -21.20 1.23 -19.47
CA ASN A 119 -22.64 1.31 -19.25
C ASN A 119 -23.38 0.84 -20.51
N GLU A 120 -24.30 -0.11 -20.36
CA GLU A 120 -25.10 -0.65 -21.45
C GLU A 120 -26.02 0.39 -22.11
N GLU A 121 -26.54 1.35 -21.35
CA GLU A 121 -27.47 2.36 -21.87
C GLU A 121 -26.76 3.47 -22.66
N THR A 122 -25.61 3.91 -22.18
CA THR A 122 -24.88 5.05 -22.77
C THR A 122 -23.73 4.61 -23.68
N GLY A 123 -23.29 3.36 -23.58
CA GLY A 123 -22.11 2.84 -24.27
C GLY A 123 -20.79 3.48 -23.83
N LYS A 124 -20.82 4.30 -22.77
CA LYS A 124 -19.64 5.01 -22.23
C LYS A 124 -19.01 4.25 -21.07
N ILE A 125 -17.73 4.47 -20.85
CA ILE A 125 -17.00 3.90 -19.71
C ILE A 125 -17.35 4.68 -18.47
N ASN A 126 -17.92 4.04 -17.46
CA ASN A 126 -18.22 4.64 -16.18
C ASN A 126 -17.34 4.02 -15.08
N VAL A 127 -16.97 4.84 -14.09
CA VAL A 127 -16.22 4.39 -12.92
C VAL A 127 -17.05 4.61 -11.67
N MET A 128 -17.40 3.52 -10.98
CA MET A 128 -18.05 3.56 -9.68
C MET A 128 -17.01 3.45 -8.56
N TYR A 129 -17.19 4.20 -7.48
CA TYR A 129 -16.25 4.20 -6.34
C TYR A 129 -16.96 4.43 -5.01
N LYS A 130 -16.32 3.98 -3.91
CA LYS A 130 -16.81 4.21 -2.54
C LYS A 130 -16.38 5.58 -2.04
N ARG A 131 -17.33 6.38 -1.52
CA ARG A 131 -17.05 7.69 -0.93
C ARG A 131 -16.57 7.54 0.51
N LYS A 132 -15.65 8.40 0.95
CA LYS A 132 -15.15 8.44 2.34
C LYS A 132 -16.26 8.71 3.37
N GLU A 133 -17.25 9.51 2.99
CA GLU A 133 -18.41 9.88 3.81
C GLU A 133 -19.53 8.81 3.80
N GLY A 134 -19.29 7.66 3.18
CA GLY A 134 -20.32 6.65 2.91
C GLY A 134 -21.10 6.92 1.63
N GLY A 135 -21.59 5.85 1.01
CA GLY A 135 -22.31 5.88 -0.26
C GLY A 135 -21.43 5.65 -1.50
N LEU A 136 -22.10 5.45 -2.63
CA LEU A 136 -21.48 5.19 -3.94
C LEU A 136 -21.43 6.48 -4.77
N GLY A 137 -20.30 6.71 -5.44
CA GLY A 137 -20.13 7.75 -6.44
C GLY A 137 -19.97 7.13 -7.83
N LEU A 138 -20.46 7.82 -8.85
CA LEU A 138 -20.33 7.44 -10.26
C LEU A 138 -19.58 8.58 -10.99
N ILE A 139 -18.54 8.23 -11.73
CA ILE A 139 -17.79 9.13 -12.61
C ILE A 139 -18.11 8.74 -14.05
N GLU A 140 -18.63 9.70 -14.80
CA GLU A 140 -18.89 9.56 -16.23
C GLU A 140 -17.95 10.50 -17.01
N PRO A 141 -17.23 10.01 -18.02
CA PRO A 141 -16.43 10.84 -18.89
C PRO A 141 -17.34 11.58 -19.87
N GLU A 142 -17.33 12.90 -19.76
CA GLU A 142 -17.90 13.81 -20.74
C GLU A 142 -16.74 14.38 -21.57
N ASN A 143 -16.76 14.13 -22.88
CA ASN A 143 -15.79 14.69 -23.83
C ASN A 143 -16.29 16.05 -24.32
#